data_AF-A6GG19-F1
#
_entry.id   AF-A6GG19-F1
#
_cell.length_a   1.000
_cell.length_b   1.000
_cell.length_c   1.000
_cell.angle_alpha   90.00
_cell.angle_beta   90.00
_cell.angle_gamma   90.00
#
_symmetry.space_group_name_H-M   'P 1'
#
loop_
_entity.id
_entity.type
_entity.pdbx_description
1 polymer ?
#
loop_
_entity_poly.entity_id
_entity_poly.type
_entity_poly.pdbx_seq_one_letter_code
_entity_poly.pdbx_strand_id
1 'polypeptide(L)'
;MVDIDISKKTFVPFLACGLISGLAITAPGCDVAEDLAKQCGLVCPDNGIAEGNASISGVVSIDAFFGAVIAVRDAAATVSGNVRGELEGIAASLEIEGYQELSFDELALAVQGGLQAKFEANLEGGLTISFEPPRCQANVDIAVQAAAECDVDVDPGMIEVQCMGSCEVSAEVAAQCEAEGTLECTGKAPDFSCSGTCSGSCQLDVAAGCSGTCSGTCSGECSACVGGECETDGMGNITNCAGSCSANCEGTCELEAGGECGGRCEGECTYMPAEGGCEAGATAKCDVSAMADVECQGGCEGDVQPPEVSAECQASVEAKAEASVECTPPSLSVEFQFAAGLDADAQAEFKIWLEGFKTRFAAMAAASAKLDGVSVALEGLLSASVDLIPNVIADLEAEGGLDLSATIGLSCALTEAEFVGEALAGATTDVTGSLSAFTMISGSVSGG
;
A
#
# COMPACT_ATOMS: atom_id res chain seq x y z
N MET A 1 -34.13 5.30 2.81
CA MET A 1 -35.08 4.35 3.43
C MET A 1 -35.35 3.22 2.46
N VAL A 2 -34.50 2.20 2.52
CA VAL A 2 -34.66 0.91 1.86
C VAL A 2 -34.31 -0.11 2.93
N ASP A 3 -35.33 -0.75 3.48
CA ASP A 3 -35.18 -1.88 4.39
C ASP A 3 -34.58 -3.05 3.61
N ILE A 4 -33.41 -3.53 4.05
CA ILE A 4 -32.84 -4.80 3.58
C ILE A 4 -33.08 -5.84 4.68
N ASP A 5 -34.02 -6.73 4.38
CA ASP A 5 -34.45 -7.86 5.20
C ASP A 5 -33.40 -8.98 5.16
N ILE A 6 -32.69 -9.19 6.28
CA ILE A 6 -31.71 -10.26 6.44
C ILE A 6 -32.47 -11.57 6.72
N SER A 7 -32.76 -12.30 5.64
CA SER A 7 -33.32 -13.65 5.71
C SER A 7 -32.31 -14.65 6.28
N LYS A 8 -32.61 -15.12 7.49
CA LYS A 8 -32.07 -16.28 8.21
C LYS A 8 -31.50 -17.38 7.31
N LYS A 9 -30.19 -17.64 7.42
CA LYS A 9 -29.58 -18.91 7.00
C LYS A 9 -29.75 -19.94 8.12
N THR A 10 -30.36 -21.06 7.74
CA THR A 10 -30.64 -22.23 8.58
C THR A 10 -29.34 -22.85 9.06
N PHE A 11 -29.15 -22.78 10.38
CA PHE A 11 -28.11 -23.46 11.15
C PHE A 11 -28.37 -24.98 11.09
N VAL A 12 -27.48 -25.74 10.45
CA VAL A 12 -27.48 -27.21 10.50
C VAL A 12 -26.58 -27.63 11.66
N PRO A 13 -27.11 -28.28 12.71
CA PRO A 13 -26.30 -28.72 13.83
C PRO A 13 -25.50 -29.97 13.43
N PHE A 14 -24.18 -29.85 13.41
CA PHE A 14 -23.26 -30.99 13.46
C PHE A 14 -23.42 -31.66 14.84
N LEU A 15 -24.29 -32.68 14.88
CA LEU A 15 -24.54 -33.50 16.06
C LEU A 15 -23.94 -34.89 15.83
N ALA A 16 -23.02 -35.26 16.72
CA ALA A 16 -22.69 -36.63 17.13
C ALA A 16 -21.91 -37.53 16.15
N CYS A 17 -20.59 -37.35 16.09
CA CYS A 17 -19.67 -38.50 15.93
C CYS A 17 -19.39 -39.08 17.32
N GLY A 18 -20.22 -40.05 17.71
CA GLY A 18 -20.01 -40.84 18.91
C GLY A 18 -18.77 -41.73 18.77
N LEU A 19 -18.02 -41.79 19.88
CA LEU A 19 -17.17 -42.90 20.32
C LEU A 19 -17.49 -44.24 19.64
N ILE A 20 -16.67 -44.62 18.65
CA ILE A 20 -16.48 -46.03 18.27
C ILE A 20 -15.10 -46.44 18.78
N SER A 21 -15.07 -46.75 20.07
CA SER A 21 -13.97 -47.49 20.68
C SER A 21 -14.04 -48.95 20.21
N GLY A 22 -12.98 -49.43 19.57
CA GLY A 22 -12.68 -50.86 19.50
C GLY A 22 -13.43 -51.67 18.45
N LEU A 23 -13.12 -51.45 17.18
CA LEU A 23 -13.25 -52.48 16.14
C LEU A 23 -11.94 -52.50 15.34
N ALA A 24 -11.06 -53.42 15.72
CA ALA A 24 -9.91 -53.81 14.91
C ALA A 24 -10.42 -54.45 13.62
N ILE A 25 -10.65 -53.62 12.59
CA ILE A 25 -10.82 -54.10 11.23
C ILE A 25 -9.42 -54.47 10.75
N THR A 26 -9.06 -55.74 10.91
CA THR A 26 -7.94 -56.34 10.18
C THR A 26 -8.36 -56.45 8.72
N ALA A 27 -8.26 -55.36 7.97
CA ALA A 27 -8.33 -55.38 6.52
C ALA A 27 -7.08 -56.11 6.00
N PRO A 28 -7.23 -57.14 5.15
CA PRO A 28 -6.08 -57.80 4.55
C PRO A 28 -5.53 -56.93 3.41
N GLY A 29 -4.26 -56.52 3.52
CA GLY A 29 -3.46 -56.06 2.38
C GLY A 29 -3.30 -54.54 2.23
N CYS A 30 -2.65 -53.88 3.17
CA CYS A 30 -1.80 -52.73 2.86
C CYS A 30 -0.38 -53.26 2.68
N ASP A 31 -0.07 -53.76 1.48
CA ASP A 31 1.28 -54.21 1.14
C ASP A 31 2.20 -53.00 0.90
N VAL A 32 3.26 -52.93 1.72
CA VAL A 32 4.55 -52.23 1.52
C VAL A 32 4.54 -50.78 1.00
N ALA A 33 4.40 -49.86 1.95
CA ALA A 33 5.04 -48.53 2.11
C ALA A 33 4.91 -47.45 1.01
N GLU A 34 5.13 -47.74 -0.27
CA GLU A 34 5.10 -46.68 -1.32
C GLU A 34 3.70 -46.42 -1.89
N ASP A 35 2.80 -47.41 -1.83
CA ASP A 35 1.46 -47.29 -2.41
C ASP A 35 0.39 -46.88 -1.37
N LEU A 36 0.74 -46.89 -0.08
CA LEU A 36 -0.17 -46.52 1.00
C LEU A 36 -0.47 -45.02 1.01
N ALA A 37 0.54 -44.19 0.77
CA ALA A 37 0.36 -42.74 0.66
C ALA A 37 -0.60 -42.38 -0.49
N LYS A 38 -0.43 -43.02 -1.66
CA LYS A 38 -1.32 -42.87 -2.82
C LYS A 38 -2.74 -43.36 -2.53
N GLN A 39 -2.90 -44.48 -1.83
CA GLN A 39 -4.21 -45.01 -1.46
C GLN A 39 -4.92 -44.16 -0.39
N CYS A 40 -4.16 -43.47 0.47
CA CYS A 40 -4.67 -42.51 1.45
C CYS A 40 -4.87 -41.09 0.88
N GLY A 41 -4.56 -40.86 -0.40
CA GLY A 41 -4.66 -39.54 -1.02
C GLY A 41 -3.61 -38.53 -0.56
N LEU A 42 -2.54 -39.01 0.09
CA LEU A 42 -1.40 -38.21 0.57
C LEU A 42 -0.34 -38.15 -0.53
N VAL A 43 -0.72 -37.61 -1.69
CA VAL A 43 0.21 -37.38 -2.81
C VAL A 43 0.70 -35.95 -2.70
N CYS A 44 2.01 -35.77 -2.57
CA CYS A 44 2.62 -34.45 -2.63
C CYS A 44 2.30 -33.82 -4.01
N PRO A 45 1.87 -32.55 -4.06
CA PRO A 45 1.81 -31.84 -5.33
C PRO A 45 3.21 -31.80 -5.95
N ASP A 46 3.29 -31.84 -7.28
CA ASP A 46 4.58 -31.77 -7.99
C ASP A 46 5.17 -30.35 -7.96
N ASN A 47 4.33 -29.32 -7.76
CA ASN A 47 4.69 -27.91 -7.72
C ASN A 47 3.74 -27.12 -6.80
N GLY A 48 3.58 -27.55 -5.54
CA GLY A 48 2.59 -26.99 -4.62
C GLY A 48 2.69 -25.47 -4.47
N ILE A 49 3.87 -24.96 -4.14
CA ILE A 49 4.06 -23.52 -3.91
C ILE A 49 3.93 -22.72 -5.21
N ALA A 50 4.46 -23.23 -6.32
CA ALA A 50 4.35 -22.56 -7.62
C ALA A 50 2.89 -22.46 -8.08
N GLU A 51 2.05 -23.44 -7.73
CA GLU A 51 0.61 -23.46 -8.00
C GLU A 51 -0.22 -22.64 -6.99
N GLY A 52 0.41 -22.07 -5.96
CA GLY A 52 -0.27 -21.27 -4.93
C GLY A 52 -0.90 -22.11 -3.81
N ASN A 53 -0.50 -23.36 -3.64
CA ASN A 53 -0.94 -24.19 -2.53
C ASN A 53 -0.02 -24.00 -1.30
N ALA A 54 -0.58 -23.50 -0.20
CA ALA A 54 0.12 -23.38 1.08
C ALA A 54 -0.02 -24.63 1.97
N SER A 55 -1.09 -25.41 1.79
CA SER A 55 -1.40 -26.58 2.63
C SER A 55 -0.77 -27.86 2.07
N ILE A 56 0.53 -27.99 2.26
CA ILE A 56 1.34 -29.06 1.67
C ILE A 56 1.71 -30.11 2.74
N SER A 57 2.08 -29.64 3.92
CA SER A 57 2.62 -30.47 4.99
C SER A 57 1.55 -31.01 5.93
N GLY A 58 0.41 -30.33 6.05
CA GLY A 58 -0.59 -30.62 7.07
C GLY A 58 -0.14 -30.26 8.50
N VAL A 59 1.05 -29.65 8.64
CA VAL A 59 1.56 -29.07 9.89
C VAL A 59 1.30 -27.56 9.81
N VAL A 60 0.55 -27.04 10.79
CA VAL A 60 0.05 -25.66 10.78
C VAL A 60 1.17 -24.64 10.58
N SER A 61 2.27 -24.75 11.33
CA SER A 61 3.39 -23.79 11.24
C SER A 61 4.11 -23.81 9.89
N ILE A 62 4.31 -24.99 9.30
CA ILE A 62 4.96 -25.12 7.97
C ILE A 62 4.02 -24.62 6.87
N ASP A 63 2.73 -24.96 6.95
CA ASP A 63 1.74 -24.50 5.97
C ASP A 63 1.53 -22.98 6.08
N ALA A 64 1.58 -22.41 7.29
CA ALA A 64 1.56 -20.96 7.51
C ALA A 64 2.79 -20.28 6.89
N PHE A 65 3.99 -20.89 7.03
CA PHE A 65 5.20 -20.42 6.37
C PHE A 65 5.08 -20.45 4.85
N PHE A 66 4.61 -21.55 4.25
CA PHE A 66 4.36 -21.60 2.80
C PHE A 66 3.32 -20.56 2.36
N GLY A 67 2.29 -20.33 3.18
CA GLY A 67 1.32 -19.25 2.96
C GLY A 67 1.97 -17.86 2.95
N ALA A 68 2.93 -17.60 3.85
CA ALA A 68 3.68 -16.36 3.87
C ALA A 68 4.58 -16.21 2.63
N VAL A 69 5.27 -17.28 2.21
CA VAL A 69 6.08 -17.30 0.96
C VAL A 69 5.23 -16.93 -0.25
N ILE A 70 4.04 -17.53 -0.38
CA ILE A 70 3.11 -17.25 -1.49
C ILE A 70 2.62 -15.80 -1.42
N ALA A 71 2.23 -15.32 -0.24
CA ALA A 71 1.76 -13.94 -0.06
C ALA A 71 2.84 -12.90 -0.44
N VAL A 72 4.09 -13.09 0.01
CA VAL A 72 5.20 -12.19 -0.33
C VAL A 72 5.54 -12.26 -1.81
N ARG A 73 5.58 -13.45 -2.41
CA ARG A 73 5.80 -13.63 -3.86
C ARG A 73 4.74 -12.90 -4.67
N ASP A 74 3.47 -13.07 -4.31
CA ASP A 74 2.35 -12.47 -5.03
C ASP A 74 2.33 -10.94 -4.82
N ALA A 75 2.71 -10.45 -3.64
CA ALA A 75 2.92 -9.03 -3.40
C ALA A 75 4.06 -8.48 -4.26
N ALA A 76 5.22 -9.15 -4.31
CA ALA A 76 6.35 -8.78 -5.15
C ALA A 76 5.97 -8.72 -6.65
N ALA A 77 5.24 -9.72 -7.14
CA ALA A 77 4.76 -9.77 -8.51
C ALA A 77 3.75 -8.64 -8.81
N THR A 78 2.84 -8.36 -7.88
CA THR A 78 1.85 -7.29 -8.01
C THR A 78 2.54 -5.92 -8.08
N VAL A 79 3.47 -5.64 -7.17
CA VAL A 79 4.14 -4.35 -7.12
C VAL A 79 5.07 -4.17 -8.32
N SER A 80 5.83 -5.19 -8.71
CA SER A 80 6.65 -5.16 -9.93
C SER A 80 5.80 -4.97 -11.19
N GLY A 81 4.63 -5.60 -11.26
CA GLY A 81 3.64 -5.40 -12.30
C GLY A 81 3.13 -3.95 -12.36
N ASN A 82 2.87 -3.33 -11.21
CA ASN A 82 2.46 -1.93 -11.13
C ASN A 82 3.58 -0.98 -11.61
N VAL A 83 4.83 -1.19 -11.18
CA VAL A 83 5.98 -0.42 -11.65
C VAL A 83 6.13 -0.54 -13.18
N ARG A 84 6.00 -1.76 -13.72
CA ARG A 84 6.01 -1.98 -15.17
C ARG A 84 4.87 -1.21 -15.85
N GLY A 85 3.65 -1.29 -15.32
CA GLY A 85 2.49 -0.58 -15.87
C GLY A 85 2.70 0.94 -15.91
N GLU A 86 3.32 1.51 -14.88
CA GLU A 86 3.66 2.94 -14.88
C GLU A 86 4.76 3.28 -15.89
N LEU A 87 5.80 2.45 -16.02
CA LEU A 87 6.84 2.62 -17.04
C LEU A 87 6.26 2.56 -18.45
N GLU A 88 5.36 1.61 -18.74
CA GLU A 88 4.66 1.51 -20.02
C GLU A 88 3.79 2.74 -20.27
N GLY A 89 3.13 3.25 -19.23
CA GLY A 89 2.35 4.49 -19.28
C GLY A 89 3.20 5.73 -19.58
N ILE A 90 4.41 5.82 -19.02
CA ILE A 90 5.38 6.87 -19.33
C ILE A 90 5.95 6.68 -20.74
N ALA A 91 6.28 5.45 -21.15
CA ALA A 91 6.77 5.16 -22.49
C ALA A 91 5.75 5.57 -23.56
N ALA A 92 4.46 5.30 -23.32
CA ALA A 92 3.38 5.72 -24.20
C ALA A 92 3.26 7.25 -24.27
N SER A 93 3.43 7.97 -23.15
CA SER A 93 3.39 9.45 -23.15
C SER A 93 4.60 10.09 -23.82
N LEU A 94 5.69 9.33 -23.94
CA LEU A 94 6.92 9.69 -24.67
C LEU A 94 6.91 9.22 -26.13
N GLU A 95 5.82 8.59 -26.59
CA GLU A 95 5.67 8.08 -27.96
C GLU A 95 6.75 7.06 -28.35
N ILE A 96 7.25 6.27 -27.40
CA ILE A 96 8.21 5.20 -27.66
C ILE A 96 7.48 4.08 -28.40
N GLU A 97 7.92 3.71 -29.60
CA GLU A 97 7.30 2.60 -30.35
C GLU A 97 7.80 1.23 -29.85
N GLY A 98 6.91 0.22 -29.84
CA GLY A 98 7.28 -1.15 -29.49
C GLY A 98 7.55 -1.40 -28.00
N TYR A 99 7.24 -0.45 -27.11
CA TYR A 99 7.52 -0.54 -25.68
C TYR A 99 6.95 -1.81 -24.99
N GLN A 100 5.86 -2.37 -25.52
CA GLN A 100 5.22 -3.58 -24.99
C GLN A 100 6.05 -4.85 -25.21
N GLU A 101 6.93 -4.86 -26.21
CA GLU A 101 7.79 -6.01 -26.54
C GLU A 101 9.13 -5.96 -25.81
N LEU A 102 9.44 -4.82 -25.17
CA LEU A 102 10.68 -4.64 -24.44
C LEU A 102 10.67 -5.42 -23.13
N SER A 103 11.82 -6.02 -22.81
CA SER A 103 12.09 -6.50 -21.46
C SER A 103 12.02 -5.33 -20.46
N PHE A 104 11.89 -5.64 -19.18
CA PHE A 104 11.75 -4.61 -18.14
C PHE A 104 12.94 -3.62 -18.14
N ASP A 105 14.17 -4.14 -18.25
CA ASP A 105 15.39 -3.33 -18.30
C ASP A 105 15.46 -2.46 -19.57
N GLU A 106 15.10 -3.02 -20.73
CA GLU A 106 15.07 -2.27 -21.99
C GLU A 106 14.00 -1.17 -21.97
N LEU A 107 12.84 -1.44 -21.35
CA LEU A 107 11.78 -0.46 -21.17
C LEU A 107 12.25 0.70 -20.27
N ALA A 108 12.86 0.40 -19.13
CA ALA A 108 13.39 1.41 -18.21
C ALA A 108 14.42 2.31 -18.91
N LEU A 109 15.36 1.71 -19.68
CA LEU A 109 16.35 2.44 -20.46
C LEU A 109 15.71 3.30 -21.58
N ALA A 110 14.70 2.77 -22.26
CA ALA A 110 14.00 3.52 -23.31
C ALA A 110 13.26 4.73 -22.72
N VAL A 111 12.55 4.54 -21.60
CA VAL A 111 11.89 5.63 -20.87
C VAL A 111 12.91 6.65 -20.39
N GLN A 112 14.04 6.21 -19.84
CA GLN A 112 15.13 7.08 -19.42
C GLN A 112 15.61 8.00 -20.56
N GLY A 113 15.92 7.41 -21.72
CA GLY A 113 16.36 8.16 -22.89
C GLY A 113 15.28 9.07 -23.46
N GLY A 114 14.01 8.63 -23.43
CA GLY A 114 12.87 9.45 -23.85
C GLY A 114 12.66 10.66 -22.95
N LEU A 115 12.78 10.51 -21.63
CA LEU A 115 12.70 11.61 -20.67
C LEU A 115 13.82 12.62 -20.90
N GLN A 116 15.06 12.15 -21.03
CA GLN A 116 16.22 13.02 -21.31
C GLN A 116 16.00 13.82 -22.60
N ALA A 117 15.58 13.18 -23.69
CA ALA A 117 15.30 13.85 -24.95
C ALA A 117 14.14 14.87 -24.81
N LYS A 118 13.06 14.52 -24.10
CA LYS A 118 11.93 15.43 -23.86
C LYS A 118 12.35 16.65 -23.05
N PHE A 119 13.18 16.47 -22.02
CA PHE A 119 13.69 17.57 -21.20
C PHE A 119 14.68 18.44 -21.97
N GLU A 120 15.64 17.88 -22.69
CA GLU A 120 16.60 18.64 -23.51
C GLU A 120 15.90 19.49 -24.59
N ALA A 121 14.79 19.00 -25.14
CA ALA A 121 14.02 19.74 -26.14
C ALA A 121 13.20 20.90 -25.55
N ASN A 122 12.79 20.81 -24.27
CA ASN A 122 11.83 21.74 -23.68
C ASN A 122 12.41 22.64 -22.58
N LEU A 123 13.50 22.24 -21.93
CA LEU A 123 13.98 22.86 -20.70
C LEU A 123 15.42 23.37 -20.83
N GLU A 124 15.71 24.49 -20.16
CA GLU A 124 17.05 25.02 -19.97
C GLU A 124 17.43 24.82 -18.50
N GLY A 125 18.37 23.91 -18.23
CA GLY A 125 18.80 23.59 -16.85
C GLY A 125 18.13 22.37 -16.22
N GLY A 126 17.31 21.63 -16.97
CA GLY A 126 16.70 20.38 -16.52
C GLY A 126 15.39 20.55 -15.75
N LEU A 127 14.93 19.44 -15.18
CA LEU A 127 13.77 19.33 -14.30
C LEU A 127 14.28 18.97 -12.92
N THR A 128 13.74 19.60 -11.87
CA THR A 128 14.00 19.22 -10.47
C THR A 128 12.69 18.79 -9.85
N ILE A 129 12.59 17.54 -9.43
CA ILE A 129 11.45 17.05 -8.64
C ILE A 129 11.88 16.88 -7.19
N SER A 130 11.25 17.65 -6.32
CA SER A 130 11.28 17.44 -4.88
C SER A 130 10.02 16.68 -4.49
N PHE A 131 10.17 15.59 -3.75
CA PHE A 131 9.03 14.84 -3.26
C PHE A 131 9.20 14.50 -1.79
N GLU A 132 8.10 14.55 -1.07
CA GLU A 132 8.05 14.03 0.29
C GLU A 132 8.08 12.49 0.25
N PRO A 133 8.66 11.82 1.25
CA PRO A 133 8.63 10.37 1.28
C PRO A 133 7.17 9.86 1.29
N PRO A 134 6.86 8.79 0.54
CA PRO A 134 5.53 8.19 0.56
C PRO A 134 5.17 7.71 1.98
N ARG A 135 3.89 7.79 2.30
CA ARG A 135 3.35 7.31 3.58
C ARG A 135 2.85 5.89 3.39
N CYS A 136 3.48 4.94 4.08
CA CYS A 136 3.12 3.53 4.01
C CYS A 136 2.41 3.12 5.30
N GLN A 137 1.29 2.41 5.15
CA GLN A 137 0.46 1.91 6.23
C GLN A 137 0.43 0.39 6.21
N ALA A 138 0.85 -0.23 7.30
CA ALA A 138 0.70 -1.66 7.50
C ALA A 138 -0.70 -1.98 8.05
N ASN A 139 -1.29 -3.07 7.56
CA ASN A 139 -2.57 -3.55 8.04
C ASN A 139 -2.36 -4.49 9.24
N VAL A 140 -2.72 -4.01 10.44
CA VAL A 140 -2.53 -4.74 11.69
C VAL A 140 -3.35 -6.03 11.73
N ASP A 141 -4.56 -6.03 11.14
CA ASP A 141 -5.42 -7.21 11.11
C ASP A 141 -4.78 -8.38 10.36
N ILE A 142 -3.94 -8.10 9.34
CA ILE A 142 -3.22 -9.12 8.59
C ILE A 142 -2.12 -9.74 9.45
N ALA A 143 -1.40 -8.95 10.25
CA ALA A 143 -0.40 -9.46 11.19
C ALA A 143 -1.05 -10.36 12.27
N VAL A 144 -2.20 -9.93 12.82
CA VAL A 144 -2.98 -10.70 13.81
C VAL A 144 -3.50 -12.01 13.20
N GLN A 145 -4.05 -11.97 11.98
CA GLN A 145 -4.49 -13.18 11.28
C GLN A 145 -3.34 -14.12 10.99
N ALA A 146 -2.20 -13.60 10.54
CA ALA A 146 -0.99 -14.41 10.31
C ALA A 146 -0.50 -15.09 11.59
N ALA A 147 -0.55 -14.39 12.72
CA ALA A 147 -0.16 -14.92 14.02
C ALA A 147 -1.10 -16.06 14.44
N ALA A 148 -2.41 -15.83 14.34
CA ALA A 148 -3.43 -16.84 14.66
C ALA A 148 -3.39 -18.07 13.73
N GLU A 149 -3.01 -17.89 12.47
CA GLU A 149 -2.83 -18.99 11.52
C GLU A 149 -1.62 -19.86 11.83
N CYS A 150 -0.60 -19.29 12.48
CA CYS A 150 0.67 -19.97 12.70
C CYS A 150 0.78 -20.60 14.09
N ASP A 151 0.25 -19.93 15.12
CA ASP A 151 0.29 -20.41 16.50
C ASP A 151 -1.12 -20.74 17.01
N VAL A 152 -1.38 -22.02 17.25
CA VAL A 152 -2.68 -22.56 17.67
C VAL A 152 -3.04 -22.19 19.11
N ASP A 153 -2.05 -21.77 19.90
CA ASP A 153 -2.22 -21.45 21.33
C ASP A 153 -2.48 -19.96 21.59
N VAL A 154 -2.45 -19.11 20.55
CA VAL A 154 -2.70 -17.67 20.68
C VAL A 154 -4.18 -17.36 20.37
N ASP A 155 -4.89 -16.78 21.36
CA ASP A 155 -6.26 -16.30 21.15
C ASP A 155 -6.21 -15.02 20.30
N PRO A 156 -6.83 -14.98 19.10
CA PRO A 156 -6.78 -13.82 18.20
C PRO A 156 -7.26 -12.52 18.86
N GLY A 157 -8.10 -12.63 19.90
CA GLY A 157 -8.62 -11.48 20.64
C GLY A 157 -7.69 -10.90 21.71
N MET A 158 -6.47 -11.42 21.88
CA MET A 158 -5.47 -10.93 22.86
C MET A 158 -4.12 -10.59 22.22
N ILE A 159 -4.06 -10.50 20.89
CA ILE A 159 -2.83 -10.20 20.15
C ILE A 159 -2.64 -8.68 20.12
N GLU A 160 -1.75 -8.17 20.97
CA GLU A 160 -1.34 -6.76 20.95
C GLU A 160 -0.23 -6.56 19.92
N VAL A 161 -0.48 -5.70 18.94
CA VAL A 161 0.49 -5.26 17.93
C VAL A 161 0.87 -3.82 18.24
N GLN A 162 2.18 -3.55 18.37
CA GLN A 162 2.66 -2.21 18.68
C GLN A 162 3.05 -1.47 17.40
N CYS A 163 2.47 -0.28 17.20
CA CYS A 163 2.81 0.61 16.09
C CYS A 163 3.81 1.67 16.56
N MET A 164 5.04 1.67 16.02
CA MET A 164 6.08 2.63 16.42
C MET A 164 6.05 3.96 15.64
N GLY A 165 4.88 4.39 15.16
CA GLY A 165 4.74 5.63 14.40
C GLY A 165 3.38 6.30 14.58
N SER A 166 2.66 6.60 13.49
CA SER A 166 1.33 7.19 13.61
C SER A 166 0.23 6.16 13.37
N CYS A 167 -0.78 6.19 14.22
CA CYS A 167 -1.82 5.18 14.30
C CYS A 167 -3.18 5.79 13.97
N GLU A 168 -3.95 5.10 13.12
CA GLU A 168 -5.36 5.42 12.93
C GLU A 168 -6.16 4.85 14.10
N VAL A 169 -6.87 5.72 14.81
CA VAL A 169 -7.68 5.36 15.98
C VAL A 169 -9.13 5.78 15.79
N SER A 170 -10.05 5.06 16.44
CA SER A 170 -11.44 5.48 16.48
C SER A 170 -11.60 6.75 17.34
N ALA A 171 -12.63 7.55 17.06
CA ALA A 171 -12.92 8.78 17.80
C ALA A 171 -13.09 8.55 19.33
N GLU A 172 -13.43 7.33 19.75
CA GLU A 172 -13.56 6.95 21.16
C GLU A 172 -12.18 6.80 21.85
N VAL A 173 -11.15 6.40 21.11
CA VAL A 173 -9.76 6.22 21.58
C VAL A 173 -8.93 7.50 21.38
N ALA A 174 -9.34 8.38 20.47
CA ALA A 174 -8.71 9.69 20.21
C ALA A 174 -8.54 10.56 21.48
N ALA A 175 -9.43 10.42 22.46
CA ALA A 175 -9.33 11.12 23.74
C ALA A 175 -8.13 10.67 24.61
N GLN A 176 -7.64 9.43 24.41
CA GLN A 176 -6.41 8.95 25.07
C GLN A 176 -5.16 9.52 24.37
N CYS A 177 -5.22 9.67 23.04
CA CYS A 177 -4.16 10.27 22.25
C CYS A 177 -3.90 11.75 22.55
N GLU A 178 -4.96 12.51 22.83
CA GLU A 178 -4.86 13.93 23.21
C GLU A 178 -4.13 14.16 24.55
N ALA A 179 -4.05 13.13 25.41
CA ALA A 179 -3.41 13.23 26.71
C ALA A 179 -1.87 13.15 26.66
N GLU A 180 -1.30 12.41 25.70
CA GLU A 180 0.15 12.15 25.67
C GLU A 180 0.82 12.32 24.28
N GLY A 181 0.05 12.69 23.23
CA GLY A 181 0.53 12.75 21.84
C GLY A 181 -0.11 13.86 20.99
N THR A 182 0.20 13.88 19.68
CA THR A 182 -0.39 14.83 18.72
C THR A 182 -1.56 14.17 18.00
N LEU A 183 -2.75 14.76 18.09
CA LEU A 183 -3.97 14.30 17.42
C LEU A 183 -4.25 15.12 16.17
N GLU A 184 -4.30 14.46 15.01
CA GLU A 184 -4.70 15.03 13.73
C GLU A 184 -6.01 14.38 13.26
N CYS A 185 -7.00 15.19 12.91
CA CYS A 185 -8.31 14.71 12.48
C CYS A 185 -8.49 14.96 10.98
N THR A 186 -8.93 13.94 10.24
CA THR A 186 -9.28 14.05 8.82
C THR A 186 -10.75 13.75 8.59
N GLY A 187 -11.48 14.69 7.96
CA GLY A 187 -12.91 14.57 7.67
C GLY A 187 -13.24 14.85 6.21
N LYS A 188 -14.24 14.17 5.65
CA LYS A 188 -14.70 14.36 4.28
C LYS A 188 -15.96 15.23 4.25
N ALA A 189 -15.93 16.31 3.48
CA ALA A 189 -17.07 17.19 3.27
C ALA A 189 -18.22 16.50 2.51
N PRO A 190 -19.50 16.97 2.59
CA PRO A 190 -19.99 18.27 3.07
C PRO A 190 -20.41 18.34 4.55
N ASP A 191 -20.22 17.27 5.32
CA ASP A 191 -20.75 17.14 6.68
C ASP A 191 -19.91 17.89 7.75
N PHE A 192 -18.83 18.57 7.36
CA PHE A 192 -17.85 19.16 8.27
C PHE A 192 -17.52 20.63 7.96
N SER A 193 -17.33 21.45 9.00
CA SER A 193 -16.87 22.84 8.91
C SER A 193 -15.36 22.89 9.09
N CYS A 194 -14.61 22.92 7.98
CA CYS A 194 -13.15 22.89 8.00
C CYS A 194 -12.53 24.20 8.51
N SER A 195 -11.81 24.17 9.63
CA SER A 195 -10.93 25.26 10.08
C SER A 195 -9.44 24.98 9.85
N GLY A 196 -9.11 23.90 9.13
CA GLY A 196 -7.75 23.45 8.85
C GLY A 196 -7.39 23.49 7.37
N THR A 197 -6.53 22.58 6.97
CA THR A 197 -6.00 22.49 5.61
C THR A 197 -6.94 21.68 4.73
N CYS A 198 -7.34 22.22 3.58
CA CYS A 198 -8.27 21.56 2.66
C CYS A 198 -7.53 21.04 1.42
N SER A 199 -7.70 19.76 1.12
CA SER A 199 -7.30 19.11 -0.13
C SER A 199 -8.54 18.98 -1.03
N GLY A 200 -8.72 19.91 -1.98
CA GLY A 200 -9.82 19.89 -2.95
C GLY A 200 -10.33 21.27 -3.39
N SER A 201 -11.53 21.29 -3.98
CA SER A 201 -12.23 22.52 -4.34
C SER A 201 -12.88 23.15 -3.11
N CYS A 202 -12.65 24.44 -2.91
CA CYS A 202 -13.32 25.21 -1.88
C CYS A 202 -14.43 26.08 -2.48
N GLN A 203 -15.65 25.91 -1.98
CA GLN A 203 -16.79 26.72 -2.36
C GLN A 203 -16.88 27.93 -1.42
N LEU A 204 -16.72 29.12 -2.00
CA LEU A 204 -16.70 30.39 -1.28
C LEU A 204 -18.04 31.11 -1.49
N ASP A 205 -18.95 30.97 -0.52
CA ASP A 205 -20.23 31.70 -0.49
C ASP A 205 -20.04 33.20 -0.13
N VAL A 206 -18.87 33.56 0.40
CA VAL A 206 -18.48 34.93 0.78
C VAL A 206 -17.04 35.14 0.37
N ALA A 207 -16.73 36.31 -0.18
CA ALA A 207 -15.38 36.68 -0.64
C ALA A 207 -14.32 36.42 0.45
N ALA A 208 -13.48 35.40 0.25
CA ALA A 208 -12.40 35.02 1.16
C ALA A 208 -11.06 34.90 0.41
N GLY A 209 -9.96 34.91 1.15
CA GLY A 209 -8.63 34.64 0.60
C GLY A 209 -8.56 33.23 0.03
N CYS A 210 -8.02 33.10 -1.18
CA CYS A 210 -7.82 31.85 -1.91
C CYS A 210 -6.36 31.81 -2.36
N SER A 211 -5.59 30.82 -1.90
CA SER A 211 -4.19 30.66 -2.31
C SER A 211 -4.00 29.98 -3.67
N GLY A 212 -5.07 29.41 -4.24
CA GLY A 212 -5.02 28.66 -5.51
C GLY A 212 -5.66 29.37 -6.71
N THR A 213 -6.22 28.58 -7.63
CA THR A 213 -6.86 29.08 -8.85
C THR A 213 -8.30 29.48 -8.55
N CYS A 214 -8.61 30.77 -8.68
CA CYS A 214 -9.95 31.30 -8.53
C CYS A 214 -10.73 31.16 -9.84
N SER A 215 -11.85 30.45 -9.81
CA SER A 215 -12.84 30.41 -10.89
C SER A 215 -14.11 31.14 -10.43
N GLY A 216 -14.20 32.44 -10.73
CA GLY A 216 -15.28 33.29 -10.26
C GLY A 216 -14.97 34.79 -10.25
N THR A 217 -15.51 35.48 -9.25
CA THR A 217 -15.31 36.93 -9.07
C THR A 217 -14.11 37.18 -8.16
N CYS A 218 -13.15 37.99 -8.61
CA CYS A 218 -11.95 38.38 -7.87
C CYS A 218 -12.01 39.88 -7.54
N SER A 219 -11.87 40.24 -6.26
CA SER A 219 -11.88 41.64 -5.81
C SER A 219 -10.56 42.39 -6.01
N GLY A 220 -9.61 41.78 -6.73
CA GLY A 220 -8.28 42.32 -7.00
C GLY A 220 -7.84 42.10 -8.44
N GLU A 221 -6.54 41.91 -8.65
CA GLU A 221 -5.98 41.53 -9.93
C GLU A 221 -6.11 40.03 -10.13
N CYS A 222 -6.47 39.60 -11.34
CA CYS A 222 -6.56 38.20 -11.71
C CYS A 222 -5.49 37.90 -12.76
N SER A 223 -4.71 36.84 -12.55
CA SER A 223 -3.61 36.48 -13.47
C SER A 223 -4.09 35.94 -14.83
N ALA A 224 -5.31 35.41 -14.91
CA ALA A 224 -5.91 34.88 -16.13
C ALA A 224 -7.44 34.96 -16.08
N CYS A 225 -8.07 35.39 -17.17
CA CYS A 225 -9.53 35.57 -17.26
C CYS A 225 -10.12 34.70 -18.36
N VAL A 226 -11.34 34.21 -18.13
CA VAL A 226 -12.07 33.39 -19.10
C VAL A 226 -12.33 34.22 -20.36
N GLY A 227 -11.80 33.78 -21.51
CA GLY A 227 -11.93 34.49 -22.78
C GLY A 227 -10.81 35.48 -23.08
N GLY A 228 -9.78 35.56 -22.24
CA GLY A 228 -8.55 36.36 -22.48
C GLY A 228 -8.66 37.83 -22.09
N GLU A 229 -9.86 38.35 -21.85
CA GLU A 229 -10.10 39.71 -21.36
C GLU A 229 -10.79 39.64 -19.98
N CYS A 230 -10.31 40.44 -19.02
CA CYS A 230 -10.89 40.50 -17.68
C CYS A 230 -12.07 41.47 -17.66
N GLU A 231 -13.26 40.93 -17.42
CA GLU A 231 -14.50 41.69 -17.26
C GLU A 231 -14.59 42.21 -15.83
N THR A 232 -14.81 43.52 -15.67
CA THR A 232 -14.98 44.14 -14.36
C THR A 232 -16.42 44.57 -14.14
N ASP A 233 -16.92 44.37 -12.92
CA ASP A 233 -18.20 44.91 -12.49
C ASP A 233 -18.13 46.43 -12.22
N GLY A 234 -19.28 47.03 -11.91
CA GLY A 234 -19.37 48.46 -11.58
C GLY A 234 -18.67 48.87 -10.27
N MET A 235 -18.08 47.92 -9.54
CA MET A 235 -17.33 48.10 -8.30
C MET A 235 -15.83 47.83 -8.49
N GLY A 236 -15.41 47.41 -9.68
CA GLY A 236 -14.01 47.13 -10.04
C GLY A 236 -13.55 45.70 -9.76
N ASN A 237 -14.45 44.77 -9.43
CA ASN A 237 -14.11 43.36 -9.25
C ASN A 237 -14.11 42.64 -10.59
N ILE A 238 -13.17 41.72 -10.82
CA ILE A 238 -13.08 40.92 -12.05
C ILE A 238 -14.07 39.75 -11.94
N THR A 239 -15.12 39.68 -12.75
CA THR A 239 -16.21 38.70 -12.63
C THR A 239 -15.96 37.36 -13.32
N ASN A 240 -14.93 37.28 -14.15
CA ASN A 240 -14.59 36.11 -14.97
C ASN A 240 -13.16 35.62 -14.72
N CYS A 241 -12.68 35.72 -13.48
CA CYS A 241 -11.35 35.26 -13.09
C CYS A 241 -11.27 33.72 -13.23
N ALA A 242 -10.17 33.23 -13.80
CA ALA A 242 -9.83 31.80 -13.95
C ALA A 242 -8.33 31.60 -13.65
N GLY A 243 -7.83 32.29 -12.62
CA GLY A 243 -6.41 32.36 -12.28
C GLY A 243 -6.20 32.77 -10.84
N SER A 244 -4.96 33.10 -10.47
CA SER A 244 -4.61 33.57 -9.14
C SER A 244 -5.20 34.97 -8.91
N CYS A 245 -6.02 35.11 -7.87
CA CYS A 245 -6.60 36.38 -7.45
C CYS A 245 -5.72 37.02 -6.37
N SER A 246 -5.34 38.28 -6.51
CA SER A 246 -4.48 38.97 -5.52
C SER A 246 -5.20 39.41 -4.24
N ALA A 247 -6.52 39.23 -4.17
CA ALA A 247 -7.36 39.61 -3.05
C ALA A 247 -8.34 38.47 -2.69
N ASN A 248 -9.64 38.75 -2.69
CA ASN A 248 -10.65 37.75 -2.33
C ASN A 248 -11.28 37.14 -3.59
N CYS A 249 -11.47 35.83 -3.56
CA CYS A 249 -12.22 35.08 -4.57
C CYS A 249 -13.64 34.80 -4.07
N GLU A 250 -14.64 34.99 -4.92
CA GLU A 250 -16.04 34.63 -4.70
C GLU A 250 -16.47 33.69 -5.85
N GLY A 251 -16.72 32.42 -5.53
CA GLY A 251 -16.89 31.36 -6.52
C GLY A 251 -16.22 30.06 -6.09
N THR A 252 -15.57 29.38 -7.04
CA THR A 252 -14.85 28.12 -6.79
C THR A 252 -13.37 28.41 -6.70
N CYS A 253 -12.74 28.03 -5.60
CA CYS A 253 -11.31 28.12 -5.41
C CYS A 253 -10.71 26.72 -5.49
N GLU A 254 -9.91 26.45 -6.51
CA GLU A 254 -9.15 25.21 -6.63
C GLU A 254 -7.84 25.41 -5.88
N LEU A 255 -7.73 24.82 -4.69
CA LEU A 255 -6.57 25.01 -3.83
C LEU A 255 -5.38 24.21 -4.35
N GLU A 256 -4.18 24.78 -4.22
CA GLU A 256 -2.95 23.97 -4.25
C GLU A 256 -2.94 23.06 -3.01
N ALA A 257 -2.33 21.87 -3.11
CA ALA A 257 -2.27 20.91 -2.02
C ALA A 257 -1.72 21.59 -0.75
N GLY A 258 -2.53 21.64 0.32
CA GLY A 258 -2.14 22.30 1.55
C GLY A 258 -2.69 23.73 1.75
N GLY A 259 -3.60 24.21 0.91
CA GLY A 259 -4.19 25.55 1.03
C GLY A 259 -5.13 25.73 2.23
N GLU A 260 -5.04 26.89 2.89
CA GLU A 260 -6.01 27.33 3.89
C GLU A 260 -7.27 27.84 3.19
N CYS A 261 -8.46 27.34 3.56
CA CYS A 261 -9.72 27.87 3.06
C CYS A 261 -10.65 28.35 4.19
N GLY A 262 -11.18 29.56 4.04
CA GLY A 262 -12.19 30.12 4.95
C GLY A 262 -13.65 29.75 4.61
N GLY A 263 -13.89 28.91 3.61
CA GLY A 263 -15.23 28.51 3.14
C GLY A 263 -15.52 27.01 3.27
N ARG A 264 -16.51 26.52 2.51
CA ARG A 264 -16.87 25.10 2.55
C ARG A 264 -15.91 24.31 1.66
N CYS A 265 -15.01 23.55 2.28
CA CYS A 265 -14.19 22.56 1.58
C CYS A 265 -15.13 21.50 0.97
N GLU A 266 -15.01 21.17 -0.32
CA GLU A 266 -15.67 20.02 -0.97
C GLU A 266 -14.66 18.87 -1.18
N GLY A 267 -13.77 18.67 -0.22
CA GLY A 267 -12.67 17.70 -0.27
C GLY A 267 -12.36 17.09 1.09
N GLU A 268 -11.12 16.64 1.25
CA GLU A 268 -10.60 16.17 2.53
C GLU A 268 -10.09 17.35 3.35
N CYS A 269 -10.52 17.44 4.61
CA CYS A 269 -10.09 18.46 5.55
C CYS A 269 -9.27 17.82 6.66
N THR A 270 -8.05 18.29 6.83
CA THR A 270 -7.16 17.88 7.93
C THR A 270 -7.02 19.02 8.92
N TYR A 271 -7.29 18.77 10.20
CA TYR A 271 -7.25 19.78 11.25
C TYR A 271 -6.81 19.21 12.60
N MET A 272 -6.25 20.07 13.45
CA MET A 272 -5.94 19.75 14.85
C MET A 272 -7.08 20.28 15.73
N PRO A 273 -7.84 19.43 16.45
CA PRO A 273 -8.92 19.88 17.31
C PRO A 273 -8.37 20.66 18.51
N ALA A 274 -9.09 21.69 18.94
CA ALA A 274 -8.81 22.40 20.19
C ALA A 274 -9.63 21.77 21.31
N GLU A 275 -8.99 20.90 22.12
CA GLU A 275 -9.54 20.25 23.31
C GLU A 275 -10.90 19.54 23.10
N GLY A 276 -10.87 18.22 22.83
CA GLY A 276 -12.11 17.41 22.81
C GLY A 276 -12.21 16.29 21.78
N GLY A 277 -11.10 15.85 21.20
CA GLY A 277 -11.09 14.78 20.19
C GLY A 277 -11.64 15.19 18.81
N CYS A 278 -11.65 14.24 17.87
CA CYS A 278 -12.18 14.44 16.51
C CYS A 278 -13.72 14.47 16.51
N GLU A 279 -14.32 15.24 15.60
CA GLU A 279 -15.77 15.28 15.45
C GLU A 279 -16.31 13.93 14.94
N ALA A 280 -17.58 13.61 15.25
CA ALA A 280 -18.19 12.34 14.88
C ALA A 280 -18.19 12.13 13.35
N GLY A 281 -17.46 11.11 12.88
CA GLY A 281 -17.29 10.81 11.46
C GLY A 281 -15.94 11.25 10.86
N ALA A 282 -15.08 11.91 11.64
CA ALA A 282 -13.68 12.14 11.28
C ALA A 282 -12.80 10.98 11.73
N THR A 283 -11.81 10.66 10.90
CA THR A 283 -10.74 9.73 11.23
C THR A 283 -9.71 10.44 12.11
N ALA A 284 -9.32 9.81 13.22
CA ALA A 284 -8.29 10.32 14.12
C ALA A 284 -6.96 9.65 13.81
N LYS A 285 -5.93 10.45 13.56
CA LYS A 285 -4.54 10.00 13.41
C LYS A 285 -3.75 10.50 14.60
N CYS A 286 -3.09 9.57 15.29
CA CYS A 286 -2.38 9.81 16.52
C CYS A 286 -0.89 9.54 16.31
N ASP A 287 -0.02 10.50 16.61
CA ASP A 287 1.42 10.24 16.63
C ASP A 287 1.77 9.52 17.94
N VAL A 288 2.10 8.23 17.83
CA VAL A 288 2.27 7.27 18.94
C VAL A 288 3.74 7.08 19.29
N SER A 289 4.67 7.85 18.70
CA SER A 289 6.13 7.74 18.88
C SER A 289 6.62 7.76 20.34
N ALA A 290 5.74 8.06 21.31
CA ALA A 290 6.01 8.07 22.75
C ALA A 290 5.08 7.18 23.62
N MET A 291 4.09 6.49 23.05
CA MET A 291 3.14 5.66 23.81
C MET A 291 3.37 4.16 23.53
N ALA A 292 3.48 3.35 24.58
CA ALA A 292 3.76 1.91 24.47
C ALA A 292 2.51 1.03 24.38
N ASP A 293 1.30 1.57 24.61
CA ASP A 293 0.12 0.75 24.95
C ASP A 293 -1.17 1.16 24.21
N VAL A 294 -1.09 1.81 23.03
CA VAL A 294 -2.30 2.16 22.25
C VAL A 294 -2.59 1.07 21.23
N GLU A 295 -3.72 0.37 21.39
CA GLU A 295 -4.23 -0.60 20.42
C GLU A 295 -4.69 0.12 19.14
N CYS A 296 -3.94 -0.05 18.05
CA CYS A 296 -4.31 0.48 16.75
C CYS A 296 -5.47 -0.31 16.13
N GLN A 297 -6.56 0.38 15.80
CA GLN A 297 -7.69 -0.19 15.09
C GLN A 297 -7.67 0.30 13.64
N GLY A 298 -6.88 -0.37 12.79
CA GLY A 298 -6.83 -0.09 11.35
C GLY A 298 -5.41 -0.06 10.80
N GLY A 299 -4.87 1.15 10.61
CA GLY A 299 -3.59 1.40 9.96
C GLY A 299 -2.49 1.84 10.93
N CYS A 300 -1.28 1.31 10.73
CA CYS A 300 -0.06 1.78 11.36
C CYS A 300 0.88 2.38 10.29
N GLU A 301 1.19 3.67 10.38
CA GLU A 301 2.31 4.27 9.63
C GLU A 301 3.58 4.18 10.46
N GLY A 302 4.52 3.33 10.02
CA GLY A 302 5.81 3.12 10.69
C GLY A 302 6.13 1.64 10.86
N ASP A 303 7.14 1.34 11.68
CA ASP A 303 7.51 -0.03 12.01
C ASP A 303 6.41 -0.68 12.88
N VAL A 304 5.92 -1.84 12.44
CA VAL A 304 5.00 -2.67 13.21
C VAL A 304 5.82 -3.70 13.98
N GLN A 305 5.76 -3.65 15.30
CA GLN A 305 6.33 -4.70 16.12
C GLN A 305 5.35 -5.87 16.20
N PRO A 306 5.71 -7.05 15.67
CA PRO A 306 4.82 -8.20 15.67
C PRO A 306 4.54 -8.69 17.10
N PRO A 307 3.43 -9.40 17.29
CA PRO A 307 3.10 -9.99 18.58
C PRO A 307 4.10 -11.07 18.98
N GLU A 308 4.17 -11.39 20.28
CA GLU A 308 4.96 -12.52 20.77
C GLU A 308 4.33 -13.84 20.27
N VAL A 309 4.91 -14.36 19.18
CA VAL A 309 4.62 -15.68 18.62
C VAL A 309 5.86 -16.56 18.70
N SER A 310 5.70 -17.86 18.40
CA SER A 310 6.85 -18.75 18.29
C SER A 310 7.87 -18.22 17.26
N ALA A 311 9.16 -18.52 17.44
CA ALA A 311 10.21 -18.03 16.56
C ALA A 311 10.00 -18.48 15.09
N GLU A 312 9.38 -19.65 14.91
CA GLU A 312 8.98 -20.21 13.63
C GLU A 312 7.91 -19.36 12.93
N CYS A 313 7.01 -18.77 13.71
CA CYS A 313 5.89 -17.98 13.23
C CYS A 313 6.24 -16.51 13.03
N GLN A 314 7.18 -15.98 13.80
CA GLN A 314 7.56 -14.57 13.75
C GLN A 314 7.90 -14.11 12.32
N ALA A 315 8.77 -14.86 11.62
CA ALA A 315 9.16 -14.53 10.26
C ALA A 315 7.96 -14.54 9.28
N SER A 316 7.01 -15.45 9.47
CA SER A 316 5.81 -15.54 8.61
C SER A 316 4.84 -14.38 8.85
N VAL A 317 4.69 -13.96 10.11
CA VAL A 317 3.86 -12.83 10.53
C VAL A 317 4.44 -11.52 10.01
N GLU A 318 5.73 -11.27 10.28
CA GLU A 318 6.45 -10.09 9.78
C GLU A 318 6.35 -10.02 8.25
N ALA A 319 6.63 -11.12 7.56
CA ALA A 319 6.59 -11.16 6.10
C ALA A 319 5.20 -10.85 5.52
N LYS A 320 4.12 -11.39 6.11
CA LYS A 320 2.75 -11.09 5.67
C LYS A 320 2.36 -9.65 5.98
N ALA A 321 2.76 -9.11 7.13
CA ALA A 321 2.52 -7.72 7.50
C ALA A 321 3.18 -6.78 6.48
N GLU A 322 4.47 -6.98 6.21
CA GLU A 322 5.25 -6.19 5.25
C GLU A 322 4.72 -6.31 3.81
N ALA A 323 4.30 -7.51 3.38
CA ALA A 323 3.68 -7.71 2.07
C ALA A 323 2.35 -6.96 1.90
N SER A 324 1.64 -6.75 3.01
CA SER A 324 0.32 -6.11 3.03
C SER A 324 0.35 -4.59 3.11
N VAL A 325 1.54 -3.99 3.24
CA VAL A 325 1.70 -2.54 3.35
C VAL A 325 1.07 -1.83 2.16
N GLU A 326 0.28 -0.78 2.43
CA GLU A 326 -0.29 0.11 1.43
C GLU A 326 0.40 1.47 1.50
N CYS A 327 1.01 1.89 0.39
CA CYS A 327 1.72 3.17 0.32
C CYS A 327 0.91 4.18 -0.49
N THR A 328 0.70 5.36 0.09
CA THR A 328 0.04 6.48 -0.58
C THR A 328 1.06 7.24 -1.44
N PRO A 329 0.71 7.64 -2.68
CA PRO A 329 1.56 8.47 -3.54
C PRO A 329 2.00 9.76 -2.84
N PRO A 330 3.27 10.16 -2.96
CA PRO A 330 3.75 11.39 -2.36
C PRO A 330 3.31 12.63 -3.14
N SER A 331 3.35 13.78 -2.45
CA SER A 331 3.25 15.09 -3.10
C SER A 331 4.55 15.38 -3.87
N LEU A 332 4.42 15.88 -5.11
CA LEU A 332 5.57 16.23 -5.97
C LEU A 332 5.58 17.75 -6.22
N SER A 333 6.64 18.42 -5.77
CA SER A 333 6.96 19.78 -6.19
C SER A 333 7.94 19.73 -7.35
N VAL A 334 7.65 20.46 -8.43
CA VAL A 334 8.40 20.38 -9.67
C VAL A 334 8.84 21.76 -10.11
N GLU A 335 10.15 21.95 -10.19
CA GLU A 335 10.79 23.19 -10.62
C GLU A 335 11.46 22.98 -11.98
N PHE A 336 11.24 23.90 -12.91
CA PHE A 336 11.88 23.88 -14.22
C PHE A 336 11.90 25.26 -14.86
N GLN A 337 12.78 25.41 -15.85
CA GLN A 337 12.85 26.59 -16.71
C GLN A 337 12.76 26.16 -18.17
N PHE A 338 11.87 26.79 -18.95
CA PHE A 338 11.74 26.50 -20.37
C PHE A 338 12.95 26.98 -21.17
N ALA A 339 13.29 26.23 -22.22
CA ALA A 339 14.30 26.64 -23.18
C ALA A 339 13.89 27.93 -23.93
N ALA A 340 14.88 28.77 -24.21
CA ALA A 340 14.65 30.01 -24.94
C ALA A 340 14.08 29.74 -26.34
N GLY A 341 12.98 30.42 -26.69
CA GLY A 341 12.37 30.35 -28.03
C GLY A 341 11.25 29.33 -28.19
N LEU A 342 10.83 28.64 -27.13
CA LEU A 342 9.59 27.86 -27.11
C LEU A 342 8.37 28.77 -27.21
N ASP A 343 7.48 28.47 -28.15
CA ASP A 343 6.18 29.13 -28.27
C ASP A 343 5.22 28.70 -27.16
N ALA A 344 4.12 29.45 -27.01
CA ALA A 344 3.16 29.24 -25.94
C ALA A 344 2.41 27.90 -26.04
N ASP A 345 2.23 27.36 -27.26
CA ASP A 345 1.52 26.10 -27.48
C ASP A 345 2.42 24.93 -27.03
N ALA A 346 3.70 24.97 -27.37
CA ALA A 346 4.69 23.98 -26.91
C ALA A 346 4.83 23.98 -25.37
N GLN A 347 4.83 25.16 -24.74
CA GLN A 347 4.85 25.27 -23.28
C GLN A 347 3.60 24.68 -22.64
N ALA A 348 2.42 24.88 -23.25
CA ALA A 348 1.17 24.33 -22.76
C ALA A 348 1.14 22.80 -22.89
N GLU A 349 1.59 22.26 -24.02
CA GLU A 349 1.68 20.82 -24.26
C GLU A 349 2.63 20.14 -23.25
N PHE A 350 3.80 20.75 -22.99
CA PHE A 350 4.74 20.23 -22.00
C PHE A 350 4.16 20.21 -20.59
N LYS A 351 3.43 21.26 -20.18
CA LYS A 351 2.78 21.29 -18.86
C LYS A 351 1.72 20.20 -18.71
N ILE A 352 0.89 19.99 -19.75
CA ILE A 352 -0.11 18.92 -19.76
C ILE A 352 0.55 17.55 -19.64
N TRP A 353 1.62 17.32 -20.42
CA TRP A 353 2.39 16.09 -20.33
C TRP A 353 3.02 15.91 -18.94
N LEU A 354 3.57 16.97 -18.36
CA LEU A 354 4.23 16.95 -17.06
C LEU A 354 3.25 16.57 -15.92
N GLU A 355 2.01 17.06 -15.94
CA GLU A 355 1.01 16.65 -14.94
C GLU A 355 0.66 15.16 -15.04
N GLY A 356 0.56 14.63 -16.26
CA GLY A 356 0.42 13.20 -16.48
C GLY A 356 1.64 12.41 -15.99
N PHE A 357 2.85 12.91 -16.26
CA PHE A 357 4.10 12.32 -15.78
C PHE A 357 4.20 12.32 -14.25
N LYS A 358 3.87 13.43 -13.59
CA LYS A 358 3.88 13.57 -12.12
C LYS A 358 3.00 12.52 -11.45
N THR A 359 1.79 12.30 -11.96
CA THR A 359 0.87 11.30 -11.42
C THR A 359 1.49 9.89 -11.46
N ARG A 360 2.09 9.51 -12.59
CA ARG A 360 2.74 8.21 -12.76
C ARG A 360 4.00 8.07 -11.92
N PHE A 361 4.79 9.14 -11.85
CA PHE A 361 6.00 9.17 -11.04
C PHE A 361 5.70 9.04 -9.55
N ALA A 362 4.64 9.69 -9.05
CA ALA A 362 4.18 9.55 -7.68
C ALA A 362 3.71 8.11 -7.38
N ALA A 363 2.97 7.50 -8.32
CA ALA A 363 2.58 6.09 -8.20
C ALA A 363 3.80 5.15 -8.15
N MET A 364 4.82 5.38 -8.99
CA MET A 364 6.07 4.62 -8.92
C MET A 364 6.83 4.83 -7.61
N ALA A 365 6.84 6.05 -7.06
CA ALA A 365 7.50 6.34 -5.79
C ALA A 365 6.80 5.63 -4.60
N ALA A 366 5.47 5.57 -4.60
CA ALA A 366 4.74 4.75 -3.62
C ALA A 366 5.02 3.25 -3.82
N ALA A 367 5.06 2.78 -5.06
CA ALA A 367 5.41 1.40 -5.36
C ALA A 367 6.84 1.05 -4.91
N SER A 368 7.82 1.94 -5.08
CA SER A 368 9.19 1.71 -4.61
C SER A 368 9.29 1.59 -3.09
N ALA A 369 8.54 2.40 -2.34
CA ALA A 369 8.51 2.24 -0.89
C ALA A 369 7.85 0.93 -0.45
N LYS A 370 6.82 0.47 -1.17
CA LYS A 370 6.25 -0.86 -0.94
C LYS A 370 7.24 -1.98 -1.28
N LEU A 371 8.05 -1.82 -2.32
CA LEU A 371 9.10 -2.78 -2.68
C LEU A 371 10.16 -2.93 -1.59
N ASP A 372 10.49 -1.86 -0.86
CA ASP A 372 11.43 -1.94 0.27
C ASP A 372 10.89 -2.85 1.38
N GLY A 373 9.62 -2.69 1.78
CA GLY A 373 8.98 -3.59 2.76
C GLY A 373 8.92 -5.05 2.28
N VAL A 374 8.53 -5.26 1.01
CA VAL A 374 8.55 -6.59 0.40
C VAL A 374 9.97 -7.18 0.34
N SER A 375 11.00 -6.37 0.13
CA SER A 375 12.40 -6.82 0.15
C SER A 375 12.80 -7.33 1.53
N VAL A 376 12.43 -6.61 2.59
CA VAL A 376 12.68 -7.04 3.98
C VAL A 376 11.96 -8.36 4.27
N ALA A 377 10.69 -8.48 3.84
CA ALA A 377 9.92 -9.71 3.97
C ALA A 377 10.58 -10.90 3.27
N LEU A 378 11.10 -10.69 2.05
CA LEU A 378 11.83 -11.71 1.29
C LEU A 378 13.10 -12.16 2.01
N GLU A 379 13.89 -11.23 2.52
CA GLU A 379 15.11 -11.55 3.28
C GLU A 379 14.80 -12.33 4.57
N GLY A 380 13.76 -11.91 5.29
CA GLY A 380 13.25 -12.60 6.47
C GLY A 380 12.86 -14.04 6.17
N LEU A 381 12.04 -14.27 5.14
CA LEU A 381 11.62 -15.62 4.74
C LEU A 381 12.77 -16.48 4.20
N LEU A 382 13.70 -15.90 3.44
CA LEU A 382 14.89 -16.62 2.97
C LEU A 382 15.74 -17.09 4.16
N SER A 383 15.95 -16.24 5.15
CA SER A 383 16.68 -16.61 6.36
C SER A 383 15.96 -17.71 7.16
N ALA A 384 14.63 -17.58 7.32
CA ALA A 384 13.82 -18.58 7.99
C ALA A 384 13.79 -19.91 7.24
N SER A 385 13.75 -19.91 5.91
CA SER A 385 13.67 -21.14 5.10
C SER A 385 14.81 -22.13 5.34
N VAL A 386 16.01 -21.62 5.66
CA VAL A 386 17.22 -22.43 5.89
C VAL A 386 17.16 -23.17 7.22
N ASP A 387 16.59 -22.53 8.25
CA ASP A 387 16.62 -23.02 9.62
C ASP A 387 15.29 -23.71 10.03
N LEU A 388 14.16 -23.25 9.51
CA LEU A 388 12.83 -23.66 9.95
C LEU A 388 12.55 -25.14 9.68
N ILE A 389 12.69 -25.58 8.43
CA ILE A 389 12.27 -26.94 8.03
C ILE A 389 13.09 -28.02 8.74
N PRO A 390 14.44 -27.93 8.80
CA PRO A 390 15.24 -28.91 9.52
C PRO A 390 14.95 -28.94 11.03
N ASN A 391 14.73 -27.78 11.66
CA ASN A 391 14.49 -27.70 13.10
C ASN A 391 13.12 -28.25 13.47
N VAL A 392 12.07 -27.91 12.73
CA VAL A 392 10.71 -28.44 12.97
C VAL A 392 10.69 -29.97 12.81
N ILE A 393 11.44 -30.52 11.86
CA ILE A 393 11.58 -31.98 11.73
C ILE A 393 12.27 -32.57 12.95
N ALA A 394 13.37 -31.98 13.40
CA ALA A 394 14.12 -32.47 14.56
C ALA A 394 13.28 -32.44 15.85
N ASP A 395 12.49 -31.38 16.06
CA ASP A 395 11.62 -31.25 17.23
C ASP A 395 10.48 -32.27 17.21
N LEU A 396 9.83 -32.45 16.05
CA LEU A 396 8.77 -33.45 15.90
C LEU A 396 9.28 -34.89 16.05
N GLU A 397 10.51 -35.18 15.58
CA GLU A 397 11.17 -36.47 15.82
C GLU A 397 11.48 -36.68 17.32
N ALA A 398 11.90 -35.63 18.02
CA ALA A 398 12.24 -35.70 19.44
C ALA A 398 11.01 -35.94 20.34
N GLU A 399 9.85 -35.41 19.96
CA GLU A 399 8.59 -35.61 20.70
C GLU A 399 7.95 -36.99 20.49
N GLY A 400 8.43 -37.77 19.51
CA GLY A 400 7.97 -39.14 19.26
C GLY A 400 6.48 -39.26 18.87
N GLY A 401 5.87 -38.14 18.46
CA GLY A 401 4.44 -37.98 18.22
C GLY A 401 4.03 -37.90 16.76
N LEU A 402 4.93 -38.15 15.81
CA LEU A 402 4.62 -38.08 14.39
C LEU A 402 3.60 -39.15 13.98
N ASP A 403 2.36 -38.72 13.73
CA ASP A 403 1.40 -39.52 12.98
C ASP A 403 1.92 -39.71 11.55
N LEU A 404 1.53 -40.80 10.90
CA LEU A 404 1.95 -41.15 9.55
C LEU A 404 1.64 -40.04 8.54
N SER A 405 0.53 -39.31 8.73
CA SER A 405 0.16 -38.14 7.93
C SER A 405 1.19 -37.01 8.05
N ALA A 406 1.63 -36.68 9.27
CA ALA A 406 2.64 -35.66 9.52
C ALA A 406 3.99 -36.08 8.93
N THR A 407 4.39 -37.35 9.04
CA THR A 407 5.64 -37.83 8.41
C THR A 407 5.62 -37.69 6.89
N ILE A 408 4.51 -38.06 6.24
CA ILE A 408 4.37 -37.93 4.79
C ILE A 408 4.34 -36.45 4.39
N GLY A 409 3.57 -35.63 5.10
CA GLY A 409 3.49 -34.19 4.84
C GLY A 409 4.82 -33.46 5.01
N LEU A 410 5.62 -33.82 6.02
CA LEU A 410 6.98 -33.29 6.19
C LEU A 410 7.90 -33.69 5.02
N SER A 411 7.76 -34.91 4.50
CA SER A 411 8.52 -35.32 3.31
C SER A 411 8.12 -34.53 2.05
N CYS A 412 6.84 -34.16 1.93
CA CYS A 412 6.37 -33.25 0.87
C CYS A 412 6.95 -31.85 1.08
N ALA A 413 6.90 -31.33 2.30
CA ALA A 413 7.44 -30.01 2.65
C ALA A 413 8.94 -29.89 2.35
N LEU A 414 9.72 -30.94 2.64
CA LEU A 414 11.15 -31.00 2.29
C LEU A 414 11.40 -30.91 0.79
N THR A 415 10.54 -31.54 -0.02
CA THR A 415 10.64 -31.47 -1.48
C THR A 415 10.30 -30.06 -1.97
N GLU A 416 9.28 -29.44 -1.36
CA GLU A 416 8.82 -28.10 -1.72
C GLU A 416 9.73 -26.97 -1.20
N ALA A 417 10.60 -27.25 -0.24
CA ALA A 417 11.61 -26.32 0.26
C ALA A 417 12.53 -25.79 -0.85
N GLU A 418 12.84 -26.61 -1.86
CA GLU A 418 13.63 -26.16 -3.02
C GLU A 418 12.86 -25.12 -3.84
N PHE A 419 11.55 -25.32 -4.03
CA PHE A 419 10.68 -24.38 -4.72
C PHE A 419 10.44 -23.08 -3.93
N VAL A 420 10.49 -23.11 -2.59
CA VAL A 420 10.51 -21.88 -1.77
C VAL A 420 11.69 -21.00 -2.18
N GLY A 421 12.89 -21.58 -2.23
CA GLY A 421 14.10 -20.86 -2.59
C GLY A 421 14.03 -20.25 -3.99
N GLU A 422 13.55 -21.02 -4.97
CA GLU A 422 13.36 -20.52 -6.34
C GLU A 422 12.29 -19.41 -6.42
N ALA A 423 11.16 -19.57 -5.72
CA ALA A 423 10.08 -18.59 -5.70
C ALA A 423 10.52 -17.27 -5.06
N LEU A 424 11.21 -17.33 -3.93
CA LEU A 424 11.73 -16.15 -3.24
C LEU A 424 12.85 -15.49 -4.06
N ALA A 425 13.75 -16.26 -4.67
CA ALA A 425 14.80 -15.70 -5.54
C ALA A 425 14.23 -15.00 -6.79
N GLY A 426 13.17 -15.55 -7.39
CA GLY A 426 12.42 -14.91 -8.47
C GLY A 426 11.81 -13.58 -8.01
N ALA A 427 11.10 -13.59 -6.89
CA ALA A 427 10.53 -12.38 -6.30
C ALA A 427 11.60 -11.32 -5.96
N THR A 428 12.75 -11.72 -5.40
CA THR A 428 13.89 -10.80 -5.16
C THR A 428 14.41 -10.19 -6.45
N THR A 429 14.48 -10.96 -7.53
CA THR A 429 14.93 -10.46 -8.84
C THR A 429 13.95 -9.42 -9.38
N ASP A 430 12.64 -9.68 -9.29
CA ASP A 430 11.60 -8.75 -9.75
C ASP A 430 11.61 -7.44 -8.94
N VAL A 431 11.74 -7.54 -7.61
CA VAL A 431 11.84 -6.39 -6.69
C VAL A 431 13.08 -5.55 -6.99
N THR A 432 14.24 -6.20 -7.11
CA THR A 432 15.52 -5.51 -7.38
C THR A 432 15.51 -4.84 -8.76
N GLY A 433 14.95 -5.51 -9.76
CA GLY A 433 14.76 -4.93 -11.09
C GLY A 433 13.90 -3.68 -11.04
N SER A 434 12.76 -3.75 -10.34
CA SER A 434 11.83 -2.64 -10.19
C SER A 434 12.43 -1.43 -9.46
N LEU A 435 13.16 -1.66 -8.36
CA LEU A 435 13.89 -0.61 -7.63
C LEU A 435 15.00 0.02 -8.50
N SER A 436 15.69 -0.78 -9.30
CA SER A 436 16.73 -0.30 -10.21
C SER A 436 16.15 0.58 -11.31
N ALA A 437 15.01 0.19 -11.90
CA ALA A 437 14.31 1.00 -12.89
C ALA A 437 13.82 2.32 -12.28
N PHE A 438 13.22 2.29 -11.09
CA PHE A 438 12.82 3.51 -10.39
C PHE A 438 14.01 4.45 -10.16
N THR A 439 15.14 3.93 -9.67
CA THR A 439 16.38 4.70 -9.43
C THR A 439 16.92 5.31 -10.71
N MET A 440 16.84 4.59 -11.84
CA MET A 440 17.27 5.07 -13.14
C MET A 440 16.39 6.22 -13.65
N ILE A 441 15.07 6.12 -13.47
CA ILE A 441 14.13 7.18 -13.86
C ILE A 441 14.26 8.38 -12.93
N SER A 442 14.28 8.19 -11.62
CA SER A 442 14.44 9.27 -10.64
C SER A 442 15.76 10.03 -10.83
N GLY A 443 16.86 9.31 -11.10
CA GLY A 443 18.15 9.92 -11.41
C GLY A 443 18.16 10.77 -12.68
N SER A 444 17.25 10.51 -13.63
CA SER A 444 17.11 11.32 -14.86
C SER A 444 16.31 12.60 -14.63
N VAL A 445 15.66 12.70 -13.48
CA VAL A 445 14.75 13.79 -13.09
C VAL A 445 15.33 14.62 -11.93
N SER A 446 16.42 14.18 -11.32
CA SER A 446 17.14 14.93 -10.27
C SER A 446 18.50 15.48 -10.73
N GLY A 447 18.84 15.33 -12.01
CA GLY A 447 20.19 15.53 -12.55
C GLY A 447 20.50 16.91 -13.15
N GLY A 448 19.77 17.97 -12.77
CA GLY A 448 20.01 19.35 -13.20
C GLY A 448 20.96 20.13 -12.30
#